data_AF-A0A3D1TVH5-F1
#
_entry.id   AF-A0A3D1TVH5-F1
#
_cell.length_a   1.000
_cell.length_b   1.000
_cell.length_c   1.000
_cell.angle_alpha   90.00
_cell.angle_beta   90.00
_cell.angle_gamma   90.00
#
_symmetry.space_group_name_H-M   'P 1'
#
loop_
_entity.id
_entity.type
_entity.pdbx_description
1 polymer ?
#
loop_
_entity_poly.entity_id
_entity_poly.type
_entity_poly.pdbx_seq_one_letter_code
_entity_poly.pdbx_strand_id
1 'polypeptide(L)'
;MQRIARLGNGWICTSPPNDRVREIRGVLAHELERARRDPSTVGIEGQMRLSSGPEECQRVANEWKALGATHISLNTMNAGLTSPQDHIDAIRVFKSEVEI
;
A
#
# COMPACT_ATOMS: atom_id res chain seq x y z
N MET A 1 12.09 8.39 10.05
CA MET A 1 10.76 7.99 10.55
C MET A 1 10.34 8.68 11.86
N GLN A 2 11.24 9.32 12.61
CA GLN A 2 10.94 9.98 13.91
C GLN A 2 9.74 10.93 13.92
N ARG A 3 9.58 11.79 12.89
CA ARG A 3 8.44 12.72 12.82
C ARG A 3 7.11 11.98 12.68
N ILE A 4 7.06 10.95 11.83
CA ILE A 4 5.87 10.09 11.66
C ILE A 4 5.56 9.38 12.97
N ALA A 5 6.59 8.82 13.63
CA ALA A 5 6.41 8.16 14.92
C ALA A 5 5.81 9.10 15.98
N ARG A 6 6.20 10.38 16.02
CA ARG A 6 5.68 11.33 17.00
C ARG A 6 4.32 11.93 16.66
N LEU A 7 4.06 12.20 15.38
CA LEU A 7 2.93 13.06 14.96
C LEU A 7 2.03 12.42 13.89
N GLY A 8 2.49 11.38 13.20
CA GLY A 8 1.77 10.81 12.07
C GLY A 8 0.78 9.71 12.47
N ASN A 9 -0.30 9.59 11.71
CA ASN A 9 -1.26 8.47 11.77
C ASN A 9 -1.13 7.50 10.59
N GLY A 10 -0.20 7.77 9.68
CA GLY A 10 0.07 6.85 8.60
C GLY A 10 1.35 7.15 7.85
N TRP A 11 1.72 6.21 6.99
CA TRP A 11 2.83 6.32 6.06
C TRP A 11 2.39 5.83 4.68
N ILE A 12 2.53 6.70 3.67
CA ILE A 12 2.26 6.37 2.27
C ILE A 12 3.56 5.87 1.64
N CYS A 13 3.56 4.62 1.17
CA CYS A 13 4.69 4.00 0.52
C CYS A 13 4.69 4.33 -0.97
N THR A 14 5.74 4.99 -1.44
CA THR A 14 5.95 5.30 -2.87
C THR A 14 6.78 4.25 -3.61
N SER A 15 7.34 3.28 -2.89
CA SER A 15 8.13 2.17 -3.44
C SER A 15 7.27 0.90 -3.54
N PRO A 16 7.59 -0.03 -4.48
CA PRO A 16 6.93 -1.33 -4.53
C PRO A 16 7.20 -2.17 -3.27
N PRO A 17 6.39 -3.21 -3.00
CA PRO A 17 6.62 -4.09 -1.85
C PRO A 17 7.95 -4.83 -2.03
N ASN A 18 8.93 -4.50 -1.19
CA ASN A 18 10.27 -5.06 -1.25
C ASN A 18 10.96 -5.02 0.12
N ASP A 19 12.16 -5.57 0.20
CA ASP A 19 12.92 -5.66 1.45
C ASP A 19 13.27 -4.28 2.03
N ARG A 20 13.48 -3.27 1.17
CA ARG A 20 13.71 -1.89 1.64
C ARG A 20 12.49 -1.33 2.38
N VAL A 21 11.27 -1.59 1.88
CA VAL A 21 10.04 -1.20 2.59
C VAL A 21 9.92 -1.94 3.92
N ARG A 22 10.28 -3.22 3.96
CA ARG A 22 10.31 -4.02 5.20
C ARG A 22 11.28 -3.42 6.24
N GLU A 23 12.47 -3.02 5.82
CA GLU A 23 13.46 -2.36 6.67
C GLU A 23 12.95 -1.03 7.21
N ILE A 24 12.41 -0.17 6.33
CA ILE A 24 11.87 1.13 6.73
C ILE A 24 10.71 0.98 7.71
N ARG A 25 9.87 -0.04 7.53
CA ARG A 25 8.82 -0.40 8.49
C ARG A 25 9.40 -0.80 9.85
N GLY A 26 10.48 -1.58 9.87
CA GLY A 26 11.19 -1.91 11.12
C GLY A 26 11.70 -0.67 11.84
N VAL A 27 12.29 0.28 11.09
CA VAL A 27 12.72 1.58 11.65
C VAL A 27 11.52 2.37 12.19
N LEU A 28 10.38 2.39 11.49
CA LEU A 28 9.17 3.07 11.97
C LEU A 28 8.63 2.44 13.25
N ALA A 29 8.57 1.10 13.33
CA ALA A 29 8.12 0.38 14.53
C ALA A 29 9.01 0.71 15.73
N HIS A 30 10.33 0.68 15.56
CA HIS A 30 11.27 1.06 16.61
C HIS A 30 11.08 2.51 17.09
N GLU A 31 10.89 3.45 16.16
CA GLU A 31 10.65 4.85 16.52
C GLU A 31 9.28 5.07 17.21
N LEU A 32 8.26 4.27 16.86
CA LEU A 32 6.95 4.30 17.53
C LEU A 32 7.02 3.79 18.96
N GLU A 33 7.76 2.70 19.19
CA GLU A 33 8.05 2.19 20.54
C GLU A 33 8.76 3.25 21.39
N ARG A 34 9.80 3.91 20.86
CA ARG A 34 10.50 5.01 21.54
C ARG A 34 9.58 6.19 21.86
N ALA A 35 8.60 6.46 21.00
CA ALA A 35 7.57 7.47 21.22
C ALA A 35 6.40 6.99 22.11
N ARG A 36 6.44 5.75 22.62
CA ARG A 36 5.39 5.09 23.41
C ARG A 36 4.03 5.09 22.72
N ARG A 37 4.02 4.85 21.40
CA ARG A 37 2.81 4.70 20.60
C ARG A 37 2.70 3.28 20.07
N ASP A 38 1.46 2.77 20.06
CA ASP A 38 1.16 1.47 19.48
C ASP A 38 1.32 1.51 17.95
N PRO A 39 2.17 0.65 17.34
CA PRO A 39 2.31 0.55 15.89
C PRO A 39 1.02 0.31 15.13
N SER A 40 0.02 -0.35 15.73
CA SER A 40 -1.29 -0.60 15.11
C SER A 40 -2.08 0.69 14.83
N THR A 41 -1.73 1.79 15.49
CA THR A 41 -2.37 3.11 15.32
C THR A 41 -1.86 3.90 14.12
N VAL A 42 -0.86 3.36 13.40
CA VAL A 42 -0.27 3.99 12.22
C VAL A 42 -0.57 3.15 11.00
N GLY A 43 -1.46 3.65 10.15
CA GLY A 43 -1.80 3.00 8.89
C GLY A 43 -0.64 3.00 7.91
N ILE A 44 -0.46 1.90 7.19
CA ILE A 44 0.49 1.81 6.08
C ILE A 44 -0.33 1.71 4.79
N GLU A 45 -0.08 2.63 3.86
CA GLU A 45 -0.64 2.59 2.51
C GLU A 45 0.40 2.06 1.52
N GLY A 46 0.08 0.94 0.87
CA GLY A 46 0.83 0.43 -0.27
C GLY A 46 0.27 0.98 -1.58
N GLN A 47 1.14 1.40 -2.50
CA GLN A 47 0.70 1.74 -3.86
C GLN A 47 0.87 0.54 -4.78
N MET A 48 -0.11 0.33 -5.64
CA MET A 48 -0.04 -0.62 -6.75
C MET A 48 -0.45 0.04 -8.05
N ARG A 49 0.06 -0.50 -9.15
CA ARG A 49 -0.31 -0.10 -10.50
C ARG A 49 -1.16 -1.21 -11.09
N LEU A 50 -2.18 -0.83 -11.84
CA LEU A 50 -2.96 -1.81 -12.60
C LEU A 50 -1.99 -2.53 -13.55
N SER A 51 -1.82 -3.82 -13.32
CA SER A 51 -0.95 -4.71 -14.09
C SER A 51 -1.79 -5.53 -15.08
N SER A 52 -1.17 -6.53 -15.71
CA SER A 52 -1.75 -7.34 -16.79
C SER A 52 -3.02 -8.12 -16.42
N GLY A 53 -3.44 -8.14 -15.14
CA GLY A 53 -4.72 -8.74 -14.74
C GLY A 53 -4.95 -8.81 -13.22
N PRO A 54 -6.15 -9.26 -12.79
CA PRO A 54 -6.54 -9.33 -11.39
C PRO A 54 -5.69 -10.27 -10.52
N GLU A 55 -5.24 -11.40 -11.06
CA GLU A 55 -4.40 -12.36 -10.32
C GLU A 55 -3.08 -11.72 -9.86
N GLU A 56 -2.43 -10.96 -10.74
CA GLU A 56 -1.21 -10.24 -10.42
C GLU A 56 -1.48 -9.12 -9.41
N CYS A 57 -2.62 -8.45 -9.52
CA CYS A 57 -3.05 -7.45 -8.53
C CYS A 57 -3.25 -8.08 -7.15
N GLN A 58 -3.87 -9.25 -7.05
CA GLN A 58 -4.04 -10.00 -5.80
C GLN A 58 -2.70 -10.49 -5.25
N ARG A 59 -1.78 -10.94 -6.10
CA ARG A 59 -0.43 -11.33 -5.69
C ARG A 59 0.30 -10.17 -5.02
N VAL A 60 0.31 -8.99 -5.65
CA VAL A 60 0.92 -7.77 -5.10
C VAL A 60 0.19 -7.27 -3.85
N ALA A 61 -1.15 -7.39 -3.79
CA ALA A 61 -1.92 -7.09 -2.58
C ALA A 61 -1.48 -7.95 -1.39
N ASN A 62 -1.26 -9.24 -1.61
CA ASN A 62 -0.79 -10.18 -0.59
C ASN A 62 0.63 -9.84 -0.10
N GLU A 63 1.52 -9.38 -1.00
CA GLU A 63 2.85 -8.89 -0.61
C GLU A 63 2.75 -7.65 0.29
N TRP A 64 1.88 -6.71 -0.05
CA TRP A 64 1.59 -5.54 0.79
C TRP A 64 1.01 -5.93 2.14
N LYS A 65 0.06 -6.88 2.17
CA LYS A 65 -0.52 -7.43 3.40
C LYS A 65 0.54 -8.07 4.30
N ALA A 66 1.45 -8.86 3.73
CA ALA A 66 2.58 -9.45 4.45
C ALA A 66 3.57 -8.39 4.99
N LEU A 67 3.62 -7.23 4.34
CA LEU A 67 4.35 -6.05 4.82
C LEU A 67 3.56 -5.22 5.84
N GLY A 68 2.34 -5.60 6.21
CA GLY A 68 1.52 -4.91 7.20
C GLY A 68 0.80 -3.68 6.64
N ALA A 69 0.60 -3.62 5.32
CA ALA A 69 -0.26 -2.61 4.73
C ALA A 69 -1.69 -2.74 5.28
N THR A 70 -2.27 -1.60 5.63
CA THR A 70 -3.65 -1.46 6.11
C THR A 70 -4.57 -0.91 5.03
N HIS A 71 -3.98 -0.23 4.05
CA HIS A 71 -4.65 0.42 2.94
C HIS A 71 -3.84 0.14 1.68
N ILE A 72 -4.52 0.12 0.54
CA ILE A 72 -3.87 0.07 -0.76
C ILE A 72 -4.51 1.11 -1.69
N SER A 73 -3.69 1.80 -2.45
CA SER A 73 -4.12 2.66 -3.55
C SER A 73 -3.79 2.03 -4.91
N LEU A 74 -4.77 2.04 -5.83
CA LEU A 74 -4.60 1.57 -7.20
C LEU A 74 -4.37 2.75 -8.14
N ASN A 75 -3.29 2.67 -8.92
CA ASN A 75 -2.98 3.62 -9.98
C ASN A 75 -3.25 2.98 -11.36
N THR A 76 -4.21 3.53 -12.09
CA THR A 76 -4.58 3.08 -13.44
C THR A 76 -3.90 3.86 -14.56
N MET A 77 -3.04 4.84 -14.25
CA MET A 77 -2.32 5.61 -15.27
C MET A 77 -1.32 4.71 -16.01
N ASN A 78 -1.14 4.97 -17.31
CA ASN A 78 -0.27 4.20 -18.21
C ASN A 78 -0.64 2.71 -18.34
N ALA A 79 -1.86 2.32 -17.97
CA ALA A 79 -2.34 0.93 -18.08
C ALA A 79 -2.93 0.58 -19.47
N GLY A 80 -2.73 1.43 -20.48
CA GLY A 80 -3.26 1.21 -21.84
C GLY A 80 -4.78 1.41 -21.98
N LEU A 81 -5.45 1.90 -20.94
CA LEU A 81 -6.87 2.25 -20.95
C LEU A 81 -7.10 3.53 -21.79
N THR A 82 -8.16 3.54 -22.60
CA THR A 82 -8.37 4.56 -23.64
C THR A 82 -9.42 5.60 -23.29
N SER A 83 -10.26 5.31 -22.29
CA SER A 83 -11.36 6.18 -21.87
C SER A 83 -11.46 6.30 -20.34
N PRO A 84 -12.04 7.39 -19.81
CA PRO A 84 -12.35 7.48 -18.38
C PRO A 84 -13.24 6.34 -17.87
N GLN A 85 -14.13 5.81 -18.71
CA GLN A 85 -14.99 4.69 -18.35
C GLN A 85 -14.18 3.41 -18.15
N ASP A 86 -13.18 3.15 -19.00
CA ASP A 86 -12.27 2.01 -18.87
C ASP A 86 -11.56 2.03 -17.51
N HIS A 87 -11.11 3.21 -17.05
CA HIS A 87 -10.50 3.39 -15.73
C HIS A 87 -11.46 3.05 -14.59
N ILE A 88 -12.71 3.52 -14.68
CA ILE A 88 -13.74 3.26 -13.66
C ILE A 88 -14.04 1.76 -13.59
N ASP A 89 -14.18 1.10 -14.74
CA ASP A 89 -14.51 -0.32 -14.79
C ASP A 89 -13.34 -1.19 -14.29
N ALA A 90 -12.10 -0.83 -14.61
CA ALA A 90 -10.92 -1.48 -14.04
C ALA A 90 -10.86 -1.35 -12.50
N ILE A 91 -11.18 -0.17 -11.95
CA ILE A 91 -11.25 0.03 -10.49
C ILE A 91 -12.37 -0.81 -9.86
N ARG A 92 -13.51 -0.96 -10.53
CA ARG A 92 -14.61 -1.81 -10.05
C ARG A 92 -14.20 -3.28 -9.98
N VAL A 93 -13.58 -3.80 -11.04
CA VAL A 93 -13.07 -5.17 -11.09
C VAL A 93 -12.03 -5.39 -10.00
N PHE A 94 -11.06 -4.48 -9.87
CA PHE A 94 -10.07 -4.54 -8.80
C PHE A 94 -10.74 -4.60 -7.42
N LYS A 95 -11.72 -3.74 -7.15
CA LYS A 95 -12.43 -3.71 -5.87
C LYS A 95 -13.20 -5.00 -5.59
N SER A 96 -13.73 -5.68 -6.61
CA SER A 96 -14.47 -6.93 -6.43
C SER A 96 -13.59 -8.17 -6.33
N GLU A 97 -12.39 -8.13 -6.91
CA GLU A 97 -11.53 -9.31 -7.05
C GLU A 97 -10.29 -9.28 -6.14
N VAL A 98 -9.94 -8.13 -5.56
CA VAL A 98 -8.76 -7.97 -4.73
C VAL A 98 -9.11 -7.69 -3.27
N GLU A 99 -8.66 -8.57 -2.38
CA GLU A 99 -8.77 -8.43 -0.93
C GLU A 99 -7.44 -8.06 -0.27
N ILE A 100 -7.50 -7.27 0.81
CA ILE A 100 -6.36 -6.76 1.59
C ILE A 100 -6.42 -7.27 3.02
#